data_AF-A0A2V8Z2Z8-F1
#
_entry.id   AF-A0A2V8Z2Z8-F1
#
_cell.length_a   1.000
_cell.length_b   1.000
_cell.length_c   1.000
_cell.angle_alpha   90.00
_cell.angle_beta   90.00
_cell.angle_gamma   90.00
#
_symmetry.space_group_name_H-M   'P 1'
#
loop_
_entity.id
_entity.type
_entity.pdbx_description
1 polymer ?
#
loop_
_entity_poly.entity_id
_entity_poly.type
_entity_poly.pdbx_seq_one_letter_code
_entity_poly.pdbx_strand_id
1 'polypeptide(L)'
;MGDSRISEIARAPFESGASIVPANSVESYKASIGGDGLRILEQLPQIIERGRDALTPAEKELLKWLGVFYRRPTPGKFMMRIRMPNGFARAQQLRAIAELSRRLGNGVADITTRQQIELRGFTLESVPEIWEKLRGVDLRSLQTGVDNVRNINGCPLAGLNPHELLDASPVVQDLERIIVGEQGNPEFTNLPRKFNITVTGCLDNCTHAESQDIALVPAKKAGRIGFNVLVGGKMGSGGFTVASPLNVFVEVFQAMPVVVELIKIYRDHGPREARSKCRFAFLIEEWGLSRLRAELIERLGHELAFQGRDMRSPAHADHLGVTRQKQEGLRAVGLCIPTGRVNPDHLDELARLAEIYGNGEIRLTTAQNAIIPNVPADSVGGLLAEPFLKEFSPRPSPFLRNMVACVGTEYCNLALIETKSRAVELSEALHQKLGASGNPLTIHWSGCPAGCGNHQAADIGFRGFKARLEGKLVDAVAIYAGGQTGPHAVAGEEILETVPCNDHLPEVVAKVIESYRFEKEAKEHAGLSDPLFTAADTAGLASWHSPRPIASSERAN
;
A
#
# COMPACT_ATOMS: atom_id res chain seq x y z
N MET A 1 18.27 47.51 -56.81
CA MET A 1 16.83 47.33 -57.12
C MET A 1 16.34 46.10 -56.40
N GLY A 2 15.37 46.30 -55.50
CA GLY A 2 14.40 45.31 -55.01
C GLY A 2 14.90 44.29 -53.98
N ASP A 3 14.16 43.97 -52.93
CA ASP A 3 13.03 44.63 -52.27
C ASP A 3 12.91 43.97 -50.89
N SER A 4 12.73 44.79 -49.86
CA SER A 4 12.39 44.37 -48.51
C SER A 4 10.93 43.94 -48.48
N ARG A 5 10.61 42.80 -47.85
CA ARG A 5 9.30 42.61 -47.21
C ARG A 5 9.33 41.47 -46.20
N ILE A 6 9.63 41.88 -44.97
CA ILE A 6 9.15 41.26 -43.74
C ILE A 6 7.63 41.33 -43.80
N SER A 7 6.94 40.20 -43.66
CA SER A 7 5.51 40.18 -43.35
C SER A 7 5.24 39.14 -42.28
N GLU A 8 4.77 39.65 -41.16
CA GLU A 8 4.23 38.97 -40.00
C GLU A 8 3.22 37.89 -40.40
N ILE A 9 3.52 36.63 -40.07
CA ILE A 9 2.46 35.63 -39.93
C ILE A 9 1.98 35.74 -38.49
N ALA A 10 0.89 36.48 -38.34
CA ALA A 10 0.15 36.65 -37.11
C ALA A 10 -0.15 35.27 -36.48
N ARG A 11 0.28 35.08 -35.24
CA ARG A 11 -0.24 34.03 -34.36
C ARG A 11 -1.73 34.27 -34.21
N ALA A 12 -2.55 33.35 -34.74
CA ALA A 12 -3.97 33.33 -34.45
C ALA A 12 -4.16 33.30 -32.93
N PRO A 13 -5.06 34.13 -32.36
CA PRO A 13 -5.37 34.06 -30.94
C PRO A 13 -5.92 32.67 -30.63
N PHE A 14 -5.41 32.07 -29.57
CA PHE A 14 -6.05 30.91 -28.93
C PHE A 14 -7.48 31.36 -28.57
N GLU A 15 -8.47 30.90 -29.33
CA GLU A 15 -9.87 31.16 -29.00
C GLU A 15 -10.09 30.70 -27.56
N SER A 16 -10.54 31.63 -26.72
CA SER A 16 -10.89 31.39 -25.33
C SER A 16 -12.07 30.43 -25.31
N GLY A 17 -11.77 29.13 -25.34
CA GLY A 17 -12.71 28.06 -25.14
C GLY A 17 -13.48 28.27 -23.84
N ALA A 18 -14.78 28.01 -23.91
CA ALA A 18 -15.79 28.17 -22.88
C ALA A 18 -15.26 28.11 -21.44
N SER A 19 -15.73 29.03 -20.60
CA SER A 19 -15.59 28.96 -19.14
C SER A 19 -16.02 27.57 -18.65
N ILE A 20 -15.07 26.66 -18.49
CA ILE A 20 -15.29 25.35 -17.88
C ILE A 20 -15.59 25.63 -16.41
N VAL A 21 -16.87 25.61 -16.05
CA VAL A 21 -17.27 25.58 -14.64
C VAL A 21 -16.61 24.33 -14.05
N PRO A 22 -15.72 24.44 -13.06
CA PRO A 22 -14.97 23.28 -12.61
C PRO A 22 -15.91 22.24 -11.99
N ALA A 23 -15.72 20.98 -12.37
CA ALA A 23 -16.62 19.88 -12.06
C ALA A 23 -16.72 19.56 -10.54
N ASN A 24 -15.69 19.92 -9.76
CA ASN A 24 -15.71 19.99 -8.29
C ASN A 24 -14.59 20.91 -7.77
N SER A 25 -14.57 21.16 -6.46
CA SER A 25 -13.62 22.09 -5.82
C SER A 25 -12.14 21.76 -6.08
N VAL A 26 -11.75 20.48 -6.10
CA VAL A 26 -10.36 20.09 -6.35
C VAL A 26 -10.01 20.26 -7.83
N GLU A 27 -10.94 20.04 -8.76
CA GLU A 27 -10.72 20.42 -10.17
C GLU A 27 -10.60 21.95 -10.30
N SER A 28 -11.38 22.74 -9.55
CA SER A 28 -11.20 24.20 -9.50
C SER A 28 -9.80 24.59 -9.03
N TYR A 29 -9.29 23.92 -7.98
CA TYR A 29 -7.96 24.20 -7.43
C TYR A 29 -6.86 23.87 -8.43
N LYS A 30 -6.94 22.71 -9.10
CA LYS A 30 -6.01 22.37 -10.19
C LYS A 30 -6.07 23.39 -11.32
N ALA A 31 -7.27 23.77 -11.78
CA ALA A 31 -7.43 24.77 -12.83
C ALA A 31 -6.80 26.12 -12.46
N SER A 32 -6.88 26.52 -11.18
CA SER A 32 -6.32 27.79 -10.69
C SER A 32 -4.79 27.90 -10.83
N ILE A 33 -4.09 26.78 -11.02
CA ILE A 33 -2.64 26.73 -11.25
C ILE A 33 -2.29 26.14 -12.63
N GLY A 34 -3.22 26.17 -13.58
CA GLY A 34 -3.00 25.70 -14.95
C GLY A 34 -3.09 24.18 -15.13
N GLY A 35 -3.75 23.48 -14.21
CA GLY A 35 -3.99 22.03 -14.29
C GLY A 35 -2.88 21.17 -13.70
N ASP A 36 -1.65 21.68 -13.60
CA ASP A 36 -0.53 20.95 -13.00
C ASP A 36 -0.40 21.25 -11.51
N GLY A 37 -0.76 20.25 -10.69
CA GLY A 37 -0.66 20.30 -9.23
C GLY A 37 0.73 20.64 -8.67
N LEU A 38 1.81 20.33 -9.39
CA LEU A 38 3.17 20.59 -8.93
C LEU A 38 3.56 22.07 -8.98
N ARG A 39 2.85 22.89 -9.77
CA ARG A 39 3.11 24.33 -9.87
C ARG A 39 2.89 25.10 -8.57
N ILE A 40 2.25 24.48 -7.58
CA ILE A 40 2.22 25.00 -6.22
C ILE A 40 3.63 25.21 -5.63
N LEU A 41 4.64 24.51 -6.15
CA LEU A 41 6.05 24.71 -5.80
C LEU A 41 6.51 26.15 -6.08
N GLU A 42 6.03 26.77 -7.17
CA GLU A 42 6.37 28.14 -7.56
C GLU A 42 5.87 29.16 -6.51
N GLN A 43 4.80 28.82 -5.79
CA GLN A 43 4.16 29.68 -4.79
C GLN A 43 4.63 29.37 -3.36
N LEU A 44 5.34 28.25 -3.16
CA LEU A 44 5.70 27.77 -1.83
C LEU A 44 6.46 28.82 -0.98
N PRO A 45 7.42 29.61 -1.52
CA PRO A 45 8.09 30.66 -0.74
C PRO A 45 7.11 31.70 -0.19
N GLN A 46 6.16 32.17 -1.01
CA GLN A 46 5.16 33.15 -0.59
C GLN A 46 4.15 32.55 0.39
N ILE A 47 3.81 31.26 0.22
CA ILE A 47 2.94 30.54 1.17
C ILE A 47 3.63 30.40 2.53
N ILE A 48 4.93 30.11 2.55
CA ILE A 48 5.73 30.06 3.79
C ILE A 48 5.77 31.45 4.45
N GLU A 49 6.04 32.51 3.68
CA GLU A 49 6.09 33.89 4.20
C GLU A 49 4.76 34.35 4.82
N ARG A 50 3.64 34.04 4.16
CA ARG A 50 2.29 34.28 4.68
C ARG A 50 1.97 33.49 5.95
N GLY A 51 2.67 32.38 6.17
CA GLY A 51 2.52 31.50 7.31
C GLY A 51 1.33 30.54 7.21
N ARG A 52 1.41 29.46 7.98
CA ARG A 52 0.47 28.33 7.98
C ARG A 52 -1.00 28.71 8.26
N ASP A 53 -1.25 29.77 9.03
CA ASP A 53 -2.61 30.16 9.44
C ASP A 53 -3.37 30.86 8.30
N ALA A 54 -2.65 31.42 7.33
CA ALA A 54 -3.20 32.05 6.12
C ALA A 54 -3.51 31.04 4.99
N LEU A 55 -3.24 29.74 5.19
CA LEU A 55 -3.46 28.71 4.19
C LEU A 55 -4.94 28.59 3.77
N THR A 56 -5.18 28.87 2.50
CA THR A 56 -6.47 28.67 1.84
C THR A 56 -6.82 27.18 1.72
N PRO A 57 -8.10 26.83 1.52
CA PRO A 57 -8.51 25.47 1.21
C PRO A 57 -7.79 24.89 -0.02
N ALA A 58 -7.55 25.72 -1.05
CA ALA A 58 -6.84 25.33 -2.27
C ALA A 58 -5.39 24.93 -1.96
N GLU A 59 -4.62 25.78 -1.27
CA GLU A 59 -3.23 25.48 -0.91
C GLU A 59 -3.14 24.23 -0.03
N LYS A 60 -4.06 24.04 0.93
CA LYS A 60 -4.11 22.82 1.77
C LYS A 60 -4.29 21.53 0.98
N GLU A 61 -5.00 21.58 -0.14
CA GLU A 61 -5.15 20.45 -1.06
C GLU A 61 -3.96 20.33 -2.02
N LEU A 62 -3.50 21.44 -2.60
CA LEU A 62 -2.42 21.46 -3.59
C LEU A 62 -1.06 21.07 -3.01
N LEU A 63 -0.75 21.47 -1.77
CA LEU A 63 0.47 21.04 -1.06
C LEU A 63 0.62 19.50 -0.97
N LYS A 64 -0.46 18.74 -1.15
CA LYS A 64 -0.40 17.27 -1.15
C LYS A 64 0.24 16.70 -2.43
N TRP A 65 0.35 17.48 -3.52
CA TRP A 65 1.21 17.13 -4.67
C TRP A 65 2.69 17.16 -4.30
N LEU A 66 3.05 17.96 -3.31
CA LEU A 66 4.38 18.05 -2.73
C LEU A 66 4.58 17.02 -1.59
N GLY A 67 3.55 16.20 -1.33
CA GLY A 67 3.51 15.26 -0.23
C GLY A 67 3.36 15.90 1.14
N VAL A 68 2.95 17.17 1.22
CA VAL A 68 2.74 17.93 2.46
C VAL A 68 1.25 17.97 2.80
N PHE A 69 0.88 17.44 3.96
CA PHE A 69 -0.51 17.20 4.33
C PHE A 69 -0.88 17.95 5.60
N TYR A 70 -1.65 19.03 5.48
CA TYR A 70 -2.20 19.75 6.64
C TYR A 70 -3.08 18.85 7.52
N ARG A 71 -2.83 18.82 8.83
CA ARG A 71 -3.53 17.96 9.81
C ARG A 71 -4.36 18.79 10.79
N ARG A 72 -5.67 18.58 10.83
CA ARG A 72 -6.58 19.19 11.82
C ARG A 72 -6.33 18.70 13.25
N PRO A 73 -6.07 17.39 13.50
CA PRO A 73 -5.81 16.90 14.86
C PRO A 73 -4.54 17.48 15.50
N THR A 74 -3.59 17.95 14.70
CA THR A 74 -2.34 18.59 15.16
C THR A 74 -2.23 20.00 14.58
N PRO A 75 -2.90 21.01 15.19
CA PRO A 75 -3.00 22.36 14.64
C PRO A 75 -1.65 22.96 14.26
N GLY A 76 -1.58 23.51 13.04
CA GLY A 76 -0.38 24.14 12.51
C GLY A 76 0.77 23.17 12.18
N LYS A 77 0.52 21.86 12.22
CA LYS A 77 1.49 20.82 11.84
C LYS A 77 1.05 20.05 10.61
N PHE A 78 2.01 19.42 9.97
CA PHE A 78 1.84 18.68 8.73
C PHE A 78 2.33 17.24 8.87
N MET A 79 1.83 16.39 7.99
CA MET A 79 2.40 15.07 7.69
C MET A 79 3.09 15.14 6.32
N MET A 80 4.22 14.47 6.16
CA MET A 80 4.94 14.36 4.89
C MET A 80 5.01 12.90 4.52
N ARG A 81 4.51 12.57 3.34
CA ARG A 81 4.61 11.20 2.82
C ARG A 81 5.80 11.10 1.88
N ILE A 82 6.72 10.20 2.19
CA ILE A 82 7.94 9.97 1.41
C ILE A 82 7.67 8.87 0.39
N ARG A 83 8.11 9.07 -0.84
CA ARG A 83 7.98 8.11 -1.92
C ARG A 83 9.07 7.04 -1.82
N MET A 84 8.67 5.77 -1.90
CA MET A 84 9.51 4.60 -1.65
C MET A 84 9.05 3.46 -2.56
N PRO A 85 9.38 3.51 -3.86
CA PRO A 85 8.93 2.52 -4.83
C PRO A 85 9.31 1.11 -4.37
N ASN A 86 8.34 0.18 -4.43
CA ASN A 86 8.49 -1.21 -3.97
C ASN A 86 8.81 -1.38 -2.47
N GLY A 87 8.75 -0.30 -1.68
CA GLY A 87 9.16 -0.33 -0.27
C GLY A 87 10.65 -0.47 -0.04
N PHE A 88 11.47 -0.23 -1.06
CA PHE A 88 12.91 -0.42 -0.99
C PHE A 88 13.56 0.81 -0.32
N ALA A 89 14.40 0.56 0.67
CA ALA A 89 15.13 1.60 1.38
C ALA A 89 16.57 1.17 1.70
N ARG A 90 17.44 2.15 1.92
CA ARG A 90 18.81 1.98 2.42
C ARG A 90 18.93 2.50 3.86
N ALA A 91 19.89 1.97 4.61
CA ALA A 91 20.18 2.41 5.98
C ALA A 91 20.38 3.92 6.10
N GLN A 92 21.15 4.53 5.19
CA GLN A 92 21.35 5.99 5.14
C GLN A 92 20.04 6.77 4.96
N GLN A 93 19.09 6.24 4.18
CA GLN A 93 17.78 6.85 4.00
C GLN A 93 16.96 6.82 5.30
N LEU A 94 16.98 5.70 6.03
CA LEU A 94 16.31 5.63 7.34
C LEU A 94 16.93 6.58 8.37
N ARG A 95 18.26 6.70 8.41
CA ARG A 95 18.96 7.67 9.29
C ARG A 95 18.59 9.11 8.96
N ALA A 96 18.48 9.47 7.68
CA ALA A 96 18.03 10.79 7.27
C ALA A 96 16.59 11.07 7.74
N ILE A 97 15.69 10.09 7.62
CA ILE A 97 14.31 10.19 8.10
C ILE A 97 14.27 10.30 9.63
N ALA A 98 15.10 9.52 10.34
CA ALA A 98 15.22 9.57 11.81
C ALA A 98 15.65 10.97 12.28
N GLU A 99 16.70 11.53 11.68
CA GLU A 99 17.21 12.87 11.98
C GLU A 99 16.12 13.94 11.77
N LEU A 100 15.42 13.89 10.63
CA LEU A 100 14.33 14.83 10.33
C LEU A 100 13.17 14.71 11.33
N SER A 101 12.78 13.48 11.67
CA SER A 101 11.72 13.20 12.64
C SER A 101 12.08 13.73 14.04
N ARG A 102 13.34 13.59 14.45
CA ARG A 102 13.87 14.06 15.75
C ARG A 102 14.00 15.58 15.81
N ARG A 103 14.51 16.23 14.76
CA ARG A 103 14.79 17.68 14.73
C ARG A 103 13.57 18.53 14.38
N LEU A 104 12.83 18.13 13.35
CA LEU A 104 11.80 18.95 12.72
C LEU A 104 10.39 18.40 12.94
N GLY A 105 10.28 17.10 13.18
CA GLY A 105 9.02 16.42 13.48
C GLY A 105 8.66 16.42 14.96
N ASN A 106 7.72 15.55 15.31
CA ASN A 106 7.35 15.26 16.70
C ASN A 106 7.85 13.89 17.17
N GLY A 107 8.87 13.32 16.50
CA GLY A 107 9.39 11.99 16.81
C GLY A 107 8.46 10.82 16.42
N VAL A 108 7.41 11.06 15.63
CA VAL A 108 6.49 10.01 15.16
C VAL A 108 6.63 9.82 13.65
N ALA A 109 6.83 8.58 13.24
CA ALA A 109 6.74 8.15 11.85
C ALA A 109 5.90 6.87 11.72
N ASP A 110 5.33 6.63 10.54
CA ASP A 110 4.54 5.42 10.28
C ASP A 110 4.89 4.78 8.94
N ILE A 111 5.08 3.46 8.96
CA ILE A 111 5.07 2.61 7.77
C ILE A 111 3.61 2.44 7.31
N THR A 112 3.38 2.69 6.02
CA THR A 112 2.02 2.70 5.44
C THR A 112 1.67 1.40 4.73
N THR A 113 0.38 1.21 4.45
CA THR A 113 -0.14 0.10 3.63
C THR A 113 0.28 0.15 2.15
N ARG A 114 1.12 1.11 1.79
CA ARG A 114 1.74 1.24 0.47
C ARG A 114 3.27 1.21 0.52
N GLN A 115 3.85 0.62 1.56
CA GLN A 115 5.30 0.45 1.68
C GLN A 115 6.08 1.78 1.68
N GLN A 116 5.54 2.79 2.36
CA GLN A 116 6.15 4.12 2.48
C GLN A 116 6.29 4.51 3.94
N ILE A 117 7.08 5.55 4.22
CA ILE A 117 7.12 6.21 5.52
C ILE A 117 6.42 7.57 5.47
N GLU A 118 5.61 7.85 6.49
CA GLU A 118 5.05 9.18 6.77
C GLU A 118 5.75 9.82 7.97
N LEU A 119 6.33 11.00 7.77
CA LEU A 119 6.83 11.88 8.85
C LEU A 119 5.68 12.74 9.40
N ARG A 120 5.71 13.07 10.69
CA ARG A 120 4.68 13.89 11.34
C ARG A 120 5.27 15.05 12.14
N GLY A 121 4.46 16.06 12.38
CA GLY A 121 4.74 17.09 13.38
C GLY A 121 5.61 18.27 12.92
N PHE A 122 5.99 18.33 11.64
CA PHE A 122 6.76 19.46 11.10
C PHE A 122 5.85 20.65 10.76
N THR A 123 6.47 21.83 10.69
CA THR A 123 5.81 23.08 10.30
C THR A 123 6.05 23.37 8.82
N LEU A 124 5.32 24.33 8.27
CA LEU A 124 5.41 24.64 6.85
C LEU A 124 6.81 25.16 6.46
N GLU A 125 7.43 25.91 7.37
CA GLU A 125 8.75 26.54 7.20
C GLU A 125 9.87 25.50 7.11
N SER A 126 9.68 24.30 7.70
CA SER A 126 10.66 23.21 7.67
C SER A 126 10.67 22.44 6.33
N VAL A 127 9.69 22.63 5.45
CA VAL A 127 9.55 21.84 4.22
C VAL A 127 10.80 21.91 3.31
N PRO A 128 11.42 23.09 3.06
CA PRO A 128 12.63 23.17 2.25
C PRO A 128 13.82 22.38 2.81
N GLU A 129 14.09 22.46 4.12
CA GLU A 129 15.17 21.72 4.79
C GLU A 129 14.93 20.20 4.71
N ILE A 130 13.69 19.76 4.95
CA ILE A 130 13.31 18.35 4.83
C ILE A 130 13.62 17.85 3.41
N TRP A 131 13.25 18.60 2.39
CA TRP A 131 13.52 18.22 1.01
C TRP A 131 14.99 18.20 0.64
N GLU A 132 15.77 19.17 1.09
CA GLU A 132 17.21 19.15 0.86
C GLU A 132 17.84 17.88 1.42
N LYS A 133 17.48 17.52 2.66
CA LYS A 133 17.97 16.30 3.31
C LYS A 133 17.51 15.03 2.59
N LEU A 134 16.22 14.92 2.24
CA LEU A 134 15.69 13.77 1.50
C LEU A 134 16.36 13.64 0.13
N ARG A 135 16.60 14.77 -0.56
CA ARG A 135 17.28 14.76 -1.86
C ARG A 135 18.70 14.22 -1.78
N GLY A 136 19.43 14.57 -0.72
CA GLY A 136 20.80 14.10 -0.48
C GLY A 136 20.94 12.57 -0.30
N VAL A 137 19.82 11.86 -0.10
CA VAL A 137 19.79 10.38 0.04
C VAL A 137 18.87 9.72 -0.99
N ASP A 138 18.61 10.40 -2.11
CA ASP A 138 17.74 9.93 -3.19
C ASP A 138 16.30 9.58 -2.76
N LEU A 139 15.74 10.38 -1.85
CA LEU A 139 14.32 10.33 -1.49
C LEU A 139 13.59 11.58 -1.96
N ARG A 140 12.28 11.45 -2.21
CA ARG A 140 11.38 12.53 -2.64
C ARG A 140 10.00 12.35 -1.98
N SER A 141 9.17 13.39 -2.00
CA SER A 141 7.78 13.34 -1.50
C SER A 141 6.74 13.71 -2.57
N LEU A 142 7.17 13.91 -3.81
CA LEU A 142 6.32 14.37 -4.91
C LEU A 142 5.24 13.34 -5.26
N GLN A 143 4.07 13.85 -5.66
CA GLN A 143 2.93 13.10 -6.18
C GLN A 143 2.38 12.03 -5.21
N THR A 144 2.55 12.19 -3.90
CA THR A 144 2.15 11.17 -2.91
C THR A 144 0.70 11.32 -2.38
N GLY A 145 0.02 12.40 -2.76
CA GLY A 145 -1.33 12.76 -2.32
C GLY A 145 -2.31 13.09 -3.45
N VAL A 146 -3.58 13.30 -3.08
CA VAL A 146 -4.68 13.74 -3.96
C VAL A 146 -4.75 12.94 -5.28
N ASP A 147 -4.68 13.61 -6.44
CA ASP A 147 -5.01 13.05 -7.74
C ASP A 147 -3.75 12.75 -8.55
N ASN A 148 -2.94 11.90 -7.95
CA ASN A 148 -1.69 11.41 -8.49
C ASN A 148 -1.66 9.89 -8.46
N VAL A 149 -0.74 9.33 -9.25
CA VAL A 149 -0.28 7.95 -9.06
C VAL A 149 0.42 7.86 -7.70
N ARG A 150 -0.10 7.00 -6.84
CA ARG A 150 0.46 6.75 -5.50
C ARG A 150 1.72 5.90 -5.61
N ASN A 151 2.36 5.63 -4.47
CA ASN A 151 3.49 4.73 -4.45
C ASN A 151 3.14 3.39 -5.09
N ILE A 152 4.06 2.91 -5.90
CA ILE A 152 3.91 1.68 -6.65
C ILE A 152 4.38 0.54 -5.74
N ASN A 153 3.43 -0.32 -5.37
CA ASN A 153 3.71 -1.44 -4.49
C ASN A 153 4.30 -2.60 -5.29
N GLY A 154 5.11 -3.41 -4.64
CA GLY A 154 5.45 -4.73 -5.16
C GLY A 154 5.97 -5.64 -4.05
N CYS A 155 6.37 -6.86 -4.41
CA CYS A 155 6.82 -7.83 -3.41
C CYS A 155 8.02 -7.25 -2.65
N PRO A 156 8.01 -7.21 -1.30
CA PRO A 156 9.13 -6.69 -0.54
C PRO A 156 10.38 -7.57 -0.66
N LEU A 157 10.23 -8.83 -1.10
CA LEU A 157 11.32 -9.75 -1.41
C LEU A 157 11.54 -9.94 -2.93
N ALA A 158 11.08 -8.99 -3.77
CA ALA A 158 11.32 -9.06 -5.21
C ALA A 158 12.84 -9.19 -5.51
N GLY A 159 13.20 -10.15 -6.36
CA GLY A 159 14.59 -10.52 -6.70
C GLY A 159 15.29 -11.44 -5.70
N LEU A 160 14.67 -11.67 -4.54
CA LEU A 160 15.24 -12.44 -3.42
C LEU A 160 14.38 -13.66 -3.07
N ASN A 161 13.08 -13.65 -3.37
CA ASN A 161 12.12 -14.67 -2.98
C ASN A 161 12.26 -15.95 -3.83
N PRO A 162 12.65 -17.11 -3.27
CA PRO A 162 12.77 -18.36 -4.04
C PRO A 162 11.49 -18.83 -4.73
N HIS A 163 10.33 -18.34 -4.27
CA HIS A 163 9.02 -18.68 -4.84
C HIS A 163 8.47 -17.64 -5.81
N GLU A 164 9.20 -16.58 -6.19
CA GLU A 164 8.73 -15.65 -7.22
C GLU A 164 8.93 -16.21 -8.64
N LEU A 165 8.00 -15.92 -9.54
CA LEU A 165 8.11 -16.27 -10.96
C LEU A 165 9.16 -15.43 -11.68
N LEU A 166 9.24 -14.15 -11.35
CA LEU A 166 10.21 -13.19 -11.88
C LEU A 166 10.44 -12.06 -10.88
N ASP A 167 11.56 -11.36 -11.00
CA ASP A 167 11.77 -10.10 -10.29
C ASP A 167 10.99 -8.97 -11.01
N ALA A 168 9.97 -8.45 -10.34
CA ALA A 168 9.14 -7.36 -10.85
C ALA A 168 9.64 -5.96 -10.44
N SER A 169 10.64 -5.87 -9.56
CA SER A 169 11.12 -4.59 -9.05
C SER A 169 11.69 -3.65 -10.12
N PRO A 170 12.35 -4.10 -11.21
CA PRO A 170 12.79 -3.20 -12.27
C PRO A 170 11.63 -2.44 -12.93
N VAL A 171 10.50 -3.12 -13.18
CA VAL A 171 9.29 -2.48 -13.76
C VAL A 171 8.76 -1.40 -12.81
N VAL A 172 8.78 -1.64 -11.50
CA VAL A 172 8.37 -0.65 -10.50
C VAL A 172 9.27 0.59 -10.55
N GLN A 173 10.59 0.41 -10.65
CA GLN A 173 11.55 1.52 -10.72
C GLN A 173 11.42 2.30 -12.03
N ASP A 174 11.20 1.63 -13.16
CA ASP A 174 11.01 2.29 -14.45
C ASP A 174 9.71 3.10 -14.49
N LEU A 175 8.62 2.55 -13.94
CA LEU A 175 7.36 3.27 -13.79
C LEU A 175 7.50 4.49 -12.87
N GLU A 176 8.21 4.36 -11.75
CA GLU A 176 8.47 5.49 -10.87
C GLU A 176 9.25 6.60 -11.58
N ARG A 177 10.30 6.23 -12.32
CA ARG A 177 11.14 7.17 -13.07
C ARG A 177 10.35 7.93 -14.13
N ILE A 178 9.45 7.27 -14.87
CA ILE A 178 8.68 7.92 -15.93
C ILE A 178 7.50 8.74 -15.38
N ILE A 179 6.82 8.25 -14.32
CA ILE A 179 5.61 8.88 -13.78
C ILE A 179 5.96 10.09 -12.90
N VAL A 180 7.05 10.00 -12.13
CA VAL A 180 7.47 11.06 -11.22
C VAL A 180 8.78 11.67 -11.67
N GLY A 181 9.80 10.86 -11.93
CA GLY A 181 11.14 11.36 -12.21
C GLY A 181 11.73 12.18 -11.06
N GLU A 182 12.81 12.91 -11.33
CA GLU A 182 13.55 13.62 -10.28
C GLU A 182 12.85 14.89 -9.77
N GLN A 183 12.13 15.58 -10.67
CA GLN A 183 11.51 16.90 -10.43
C GLN A 183 9.97 16.85 -10.48
N GLY A 184 9.39 15.67 -10.68
CA GLY A 184 7.97 15.53 -10.99
C GLY A 184 7.72 15.58 -12.51
N ASN A 185 6.69 14.88 -12.96
CA ASN A 185 6.27 14.86 -14.37
C ASN A 185 4.83 15.39 -14.52
N PRO A 186 4.63 16.60 -15.09
CA PRO A 186 3.30 17.20 -15.30
C PRO A 186 2.32 16.34 -16.12
N GLU A 187 2.82 15.40 -16.93
CA GLU A 187 1.97 14.50 -17.71
C GLU A 187 1.04 13.65 -16.81
N PHE A 188 1.44 13.42 -15.56
CA PHE A 188 0.79 12.51 -14.61
C PHE A 188 0.26 13.20 -13.33
N THR A 189 0.25 14.53 -13.28
CA THR A 189 -0.15 15.30 -12.08
C THR A 189 -1.60 15.76 -12.09
N ASN A 190 -2.32 15.60 -13.20
CA ASN A 190 -3.72 16.03 -13.33
C ASN A 190 -4.68 14.86 -13.58
N LEU A 191 -4.61 13.82 -12.75
CA LEU A 191 -5.57 12.72 -12.84
C LEU A 191 -6.95 13.16 -12.30
N PRO A 192 -8.05 12.47 -12.67
CA PRO A 192 -9.37 12.72 -12.08
C PRO A 192 -9.43 12.40 -10.58
N ARG A 193 -8.69 11.37 -10.14
CA ARG A 193 -8.61 10.91 -8.75
C ARG A 193 -7.31 10.14 -8.50
N LYS A 194 -7.09 9.75 -7.24
CA LYS A 194 -5.98 8.87 -6.83
C LYS A 194 -5.89 7.62 -7.71
N PHE A 195 -4.67 7.20 -8.03
CA PHE A 195 -4.42 6.02 -8.85
C PHE A 195 -3.37 5.12 -8.17
N ASN A 196 -3.74 3.89 -7.86
CA ASN A 196 -2.96 2.92 -7.12
C ASN A 196 -2.46 1.82 -8.05
N ILE A 197 -1.17 1.49 -7.96
CA ILE A 197 -0.54 0.47 -8.81
C ILE A 197 0.17 -0.56 -7.93
N THR A 198 0.09 -1.83 -8.33
CA THR A 198 1.06 -2.83 -7.89
C THR A 198 1.64 -3.60 -9.07
N VAL A 199 2.91 -3.98 -8.96
CA VAL A 199 3.57 -4.91 -9.87
C VAL A 199 4.23 -5.97 -9.01
N THR A 200 3.92 -7.24 -9.25
CA THR A 200 4.50 -8.34 -8.47
C THR A 200 4.79 -9.54 -9.36
N GLY A 201 5.92 -10.18 -9.12
CA GLY A 201 6.24 -11.50 -9.64
C GLY A 201 6.09 -12.61 -8.60
N CYS A 202 5.74 -12.26 -7.36
CA CYS A 202 5.54 -13.21 -6.27
C CYS A 202 4.31 -14.07 -6.54
N LEU A 203 4.45 -15.38 -6.40
CA LEU A 203 3.33 -16.31 -6.54
C LEU A 203 2.38 -16.23 -5.35
N ASP A 204 2.90 -15.91 -4.17
CA ASP A 204 2.09 -15.73 -2.96
C ASP A 204 1.61 -14.29 -2.82
N ASN A 205 0.42 -14.11 -2.26
CA ASN A 205 -0.25 -12.82 -2.20
C ASN A 205 0.32 -11.96 -1.08
N CYS A 206 1.14 -10.95 -1.45
CA CYS A 206 1.79 -10.02 -0.51
C CYS A 206 1.53 -8.52 -0.80
N THR A 207 0.82 -8.17 -1.88
CA THR A 207 0.71 -6.76 -2.34
C THR A 207 -0.72 -6.22 -2.50
N HIS A 208 -1.74 -7.02 -2.19
CA HIS A 208 -3.17 -6.65 -2.35
C HIS A 208 -3.56 -6.20 -3.77
N ALA A 209 -3.20 -7.00 -4.77
CA ALA A 209 -3.43 -6.72 -6.19
C ALA A 209 -4.90 -6.43 -6.54
N GLU A 210 -5.82 -7.11 -5.87
CA GLU A 210 -7.27 -6.98 -6.05
C GLU A 210 -7.81 -5.56 -5.79
N SER A 211 -7.09 -4.74 -5.03
CA SER A 211 -7.57 -3.42 -4.59
C SER A 211 -6.89 -2.23 -5.31
N GLN A 212 -6.08 -2.52 -6.34
CA GLN A 212 -5.31 -1.53 -7.10
C GLN A 212 -6.03 -1.12 -8.38
N ASP A 213 -5.88 0.14 -8.81
CA ASP A 213 -6.43 0.61 -10.08
C ASP A 213 -5.77 -0.13 -11.26
N ILE A 214 -4.47 -0.47 -11.13
CA ILE A 214 -3.77 -1.43 -11.99
C ILE A 214 -2.98 -2.42 -11.14
N ALA A 215 -3.07 -3.71 -11.47
CA ALA A 215 -2.17 -4.73 -10.96
C ALA A 215 -1.55 -5.55 -12.10
N LEU A 216 -0.23 -5.66 -12.09
CA LEU A 216 0.51 -6.61 -12.91
C LEU A 216 0.84 -7.83 -12.04
N VAL A 217 0.25 -8.98 -12.38
CA VAL A 217 0.33 -10.23 -11.59
C VAL A 217 1.04 -11.32 -12.40
N PRO A 218 1.84 -12.21 -11.77
CA PRO A 218 2.70 -13.15 -12.50
C PRO A 218 1.88 -14.11 -13.35
N ALA A 219 2.27 -14.26 -14.62
CA ALA A 219 1.57 -15.12 -15.57
C ALA A 219 2.53 -15.86 -16.51
N LYS A 220 2.05 -16.99 -17.04
CA LYS A 220 2.71 -17.73 -18.13
C LYS A 220 1.81 -17.82 -19.35
N LYS A 221 2.36 -17.57 -20.54
CA LYS A 221 1.65 -17.73 -21.82
C LYS A 221 2.53 -18.36 -22.89
N ALA A 222 2.19 -19.58 -23.31
CA ALA A 222 2.89 -20.31 -24.37
C ALA A 222 4.43 -20.32 -24.16
N GLY A 223 4.87 -20.68 -22.94
CA GLY A 223 6.29 -20.70 -22.56
C GLY A 223 6.88 -19.35 -22.14
N ARG A 224 6.23 -18.22 -22.47
CA ARG A 224 6.67 -16.87 -22.08
C ARG A 224 6.25 -16.55 -20.66
N ILE A 225 7.10 -15.80 -19.95
CA ILE A 225 6.88 -15.32 -18.58
C ILE A 225 6.61 -13.82 -18.64
N GLY A 226 5.63 -13.37 -17.88
CA GLY A 226 5.26 -11.97 -17.82
C GLY A 226 4.15 -11.75 -16.82
N PHE A 227 3.22 -10.86 -17.17
CA PHE A 227 2.13 -10.44 -16.32
C PHE A 227 0.79 -10.56 -17.01
N ASN A 228 -0.23 -10.96 -16.26
CA ASN A 228 -1.61 -10.61 -16.58
C ASN A 228 -1.89 -9.21 -16.02
N VAL A 229 -2.72 -8.44 -16.74
CA VAL A 229 -3.12 -7.08 -16.34
C VAL A 229 -4.51 -7.11 -15.72
N LEU A 230 -4.61 -6.70 -14.45
CA LEU A 230 -5.87 -6.46 -13.75
C LEU A 230 -6.10 -4.96 -13.61
N VAL A 231 -7.36 -4.52 -13.68
CA VAL A 231 -7.74 -3.10 -13.66
C VAL A 231 -8.98 -2.83 -12.80
N GLY A 232 -9.08 -1.61 -12.28
CA GLY A 232 -10.31 -1.09 -11.65
C GLY A 232 -10.51 -1.48 -10.17
N GLY A 233 -9.50 -2.08 -9.53
CA GLY A 233 -9.56 -2.37 -8.10
C GLY A 233 -9.61 -1.08 -7.27
N LYS A 234 -10.43 -1.06 -6.23
CA LYS A 234 -10.46 0.07 -5.29
C LYS A 234 -10.90 -0.31 -3.88
N MET A 235 -10.33 0.40 -2.92
CA MET A 235 -10.83 0.57 -1.55
C MET A 235 -11.14 2.06 -1.29
N GLY A 236 -12.27 2.37 -0.64
CA GLY A 236 -12.68 3.74 -0.33
C GLY A 236 -14.16 3.92 0.01
N SER A 237 -14.58 5.18 0.17
CA SER A 237 -15.96 5.59 0.52
C SER A 237 -17.04 5.17 -0.49
N GLY A 238 -16.65 4.70 -1.67
CA GLY A 238 -17.55 4.09 -2.67
C GLY A 238 -17.54 2.56 -2.64
N GLY A 239 -17.09 1.94 -1.54
CA GLY A 239 -16.98 0.51 -1.35
C GLY A 239 -15.72 -0.13 -1.97
N PHE A 240 -15.51 -1.40 -1.60
CA PHE A 240 -14.50 -2.27 -2.19
C PHE A 240 -14.93 -2.77 -3.58
N THR A 241 -14.02 -2.72 -4.54
CA THR A 241 -14.17 -3.30 -5.87
C THR A 241 -12.94 -4.13 -6.16
N VAL A 242 -13.14 -5.39 -6.53
CA VAL A 242 -12.08 -6.30 -6.94
C VAL A 242 -11.64 -5.96 -8.37
N ALA A 243 -10.34 -5.84 -8.58
CA ALA A 243 -9.76 -5.60 -9.90
C ALA A 243 -10.14 -6.73 -10.88
N SER A 244 -10.58 -6.35 -12.07
CA SER A 244 -11.01 -7.28 -13.12
C SER A 244 -9.87 -7.55 -14.11
N PRO A 245 -9.77 -8.75 -14.68
CA PRO A 245 -8.79 -9.02 -15.72
C PRO A 245 -9.11 -8.23 -16.99
N LEU A 246 -8.14 -7.45 -17.50
CA LEU A 246 -8.27 -6.74 -18.78
C LEU A 246 -8.20 -7.70 -19.99
N ASN A 247 -8.00 -8.99 -19.74
CA ASN A 247 -7.74 -10.02 -20.75
C ASN A 247 -6.50 -9.69 -21.61
N VAL A 248 -5.43 -9.26 -20.94
CA VAL A 248 -4.14 -8.88 -21.54
C VAL A 248 -3.00 -9.59 -20.81
N PHE A 249 -2.07 -10.15 -21.59
CA PHE A 249 -0.76 -10.62 -21.14
C PHE A 249 0.33 -9.72 -21.71
N VAL A 250 1.31 -9.37 -20.87
CA VAL A 250 2.47 -8.56 -21.25
C VAL A 250 3.76 -9.21 -20.76
N GLU A 251 4.78 -9.21 -21.59
CA GLU A 251 6.15 -9.53 -21.14
C GLU A 251 6.75 -8.32 -20.39
N VAL A 252 7.86 -8.52 -19.69
CA VAL A 252 8.46 -7.50 -18.82
C VAL A 252 8.73 -6.18 -19.57
N PHE A 253 9.27 -6.26 -20.79
CA PHE A 253 9.58 -5.07 -21.61
C PHE A 253 8.33 -4.31 -22.10
N GLN A 254 7.16 -4.96 -22.11
CA GLN A 254 5.88 -4.37 -22.52
C GLN A 254 5.10 -3.78 -21.34
N ALA A 255 5.47 -4.15 -20.10
CA ALA A 255 4.72 -3.80 -18.90
C ALA A 255 4.62 -2.28 -18.69
N MET A 256 5.74 -1.56 -18.81
CA MET A 256 5.78 -0.12 -18.57
C MET A 256 4.93 0.67 -19.58
N PRO A 257 5.07 0.49 -20.91
CA PRO A 257 4.24 1.20 -21.89
C PRO A 257 2.73 0.98 -21.68
N VAL A 258 2.32 -0.25 -21.37
CA VAL A 258 0.92 -0.59 -21.12
C VAL A 258 0.35 0.14 -19.90
N VAL A 259 1.09 0.15 -18.79
CA VAL A 259 0.66 0.86 -17.58
C VAL A 259 0.59 2.36 -17.81
N VAL A 260 1.58 2.93 -18.50
CA VAL A 260 1.63 4.36 -18.84
C VAL A 260 0.41 4.77 -19.66
N GLU A 261 0.08 4.03 -20.72
CA GLU A 261 -1.08 4.36 -21.55
C GLU A 261 -2.41 4.17 -20.82
N LEU A 262 -2.55 3.17 -19.94
CA LEU A 262 -3.73 3.05 -19.08
C LEU A 262 -3.92 4.27 -18.15
N ILE A 263 -2.83 4.82 -17.60
CA ILE A 263 -2.88 6.04 -16.79
C ILE A 263 -3.33 7.22 -17.66
N LYS A 264 -2.83 7.35 -18.89
CA LYS A 264 -3.23 8.43 -19.81
C LYS A 264 -4.69 8.30 -20.24
N ILE A 265 -5.16 7.10 -20.54
CA ILE A 265 -6.59 6.85 -20.82
C ILE A 265 -7.44 7.34 -19.64
N TYR A 266 -7.05 6.99 -18.42
CA TYR A 266 -7.75 7.46 -17.23
C TYR A 266 -7.67 9.00 -17.07
N ARG A 267 -6.52 9.62 -17.34
CA ARG A 267 -6.36 11.07 -17.32
C ARG A 267 -7.31 11.76 -18.28
N ASP A 268 -7.39 11.25 -19.51
CA ASP A 268 -8.08 11.88 -20.64
C ASP A 268 -9.59 11.65 -20.59
N HIS A 269 -10.04 10.49 -20.11
CA HIS A 269 -11.44 10.06 -20.19
C HIS A 269 -12.11 9.80 -18.85
N GLY A 270 -11.37 9.79 -17.74
CA GLY A 270 -11.93 9.47 -16.44
C GLY A 270 -12.89 10.55 -15.91
N PRO A 271 -13.96 10.17 -15.19
CA PRO A 271 -14.97 11.10 -14.68
C PRO A 271 -14.39 12.08 -13.65
N ARG A 272 -14.81 13.35 -13.70
CA ARG A 272 -14.25 14.46 -12.90
C ARG A 272 -15.28 15.21 -12.05
N GLU A 273 -16.55 14.87 -12.11
CA GLU A 273 -17.65 15.58 -11.45
C GLU A 273 -17.71 15.20 -9.96
N ALA A 274 -18.38 14.08 -9.65
CA ALA A 274 -18.56 13.65 -8.27
C ALA A 274 -17.31 12.90 -7.79
N ARG A 275 -16.55 13.47 -6.82
CA ARG A 275 -15.29 12.87 -6.31
C ARG A 275 -15.43 11.43 -5.80
N SER A 276 -16.62 11.03 -5.34
CA SER A 276 -16.94 9.65 -4.95
C SER A 276 -17.01 8.67 -6.13
N LYS A 277 -17.22 9.18 -7.35
CA LYS A 277 -17.36 8.47 -8.62
C LYS A 277 -16.24 8.76 -9.63
N CYS A 278 -15.12 9.38 -9.22
CA CYS A 278 -14.03 9.77 -10.12
C CYS A 278 -12.92 8.70 -10.30
N ARG A 279 -12.98 7.55 -9.61
CA ARG A 279 -11.92 6.51 -9.69
C ARG A 279 -11.95 5.76 -11.03
N PHE A 280 -10.82 5.15 -11.40
CA PHE A 280 -10.68 4.40 -12.66
C PHE A 280 -11.72 3.28 -12.82
N ALA A 281 -12.12 2.66 -11.70
CA ALA A 281 -13.21 1.68 -11.65
C ALA A 281 -14.51 2.18 -12.32
N PHE A 282 -14.86 3.46 -12.16
CA PHE A 282 -16.11 4.01 -12.72
C PHE A 282 -15.99 4.28 -14.22
N LEU A 283 -14.80 4.62 -14.71
CA LEU A 283 -14.55 4.67 -16.16
C LEU A 283 -14.73 3.26 -16.77
N ILE A 284 -14.23 2.23 -16.10
CA ILE A 284 -14.37 0.83 -16.54
C ILE A 284 -15.83 0.38 -16.49
N GLU A 285 -16.58 0.78 -15.46
CA GLU A 285 -18.02 0.51 -15.36
C GLU A 285 -18.79 1.11 -16.54
N GLU A 286 -18.45 2.34 -16.94
CA GLU A 286 -19.08 3.02 -18.08
C GLU A 286 -18.65 2.42 -19.43
N TRP A 287 -17.36 2.16 -19.62
CA TRP A 287 -16.83 1.73 -20.91
C TRP A 287 -16.94 0.24 -21.16
N GLY A 288 -16.86 -0.56 -20.10
CA GLY A 288 -16.58 -1.99 -20.17
C GLY A 288 -15.12 -2.28 -20.54
N LEU A 289 -14.67 -3.49 -20.17
CA LEU A 289 -13.29 -3.94 -20.38
C LEU A 289 -12.91 -4.05 -21.86
N SER A 290 -13.86 -4.43 -22.72
CA SER A 290 -13.61 -4.58 -24.17
C SER A 290 -13.24 -3.24 -24.83
N ARG A 291 -13.96 -2.16 -24.49
CA ARG A 291 -13.67 -0.82 -25.00
C ARG A 291 -12.34 -0.31 -24.45
N LEU A 292 -12.09 -0.49 -23.15
CA LEU A 292 -10.80 -0.10 -22.55
C LEU A 292 -9.62 -0.81 -23.23
N ARG A 293 -9.74 -2.11 -23.50
CA ARG A 293 -8.71 -2.88 -24.21
C ARG A 293 -8.51 -2.36 -25.64
N ALA A 294 -9.59 -2.01 -26.35
CA ALA A 294 -9.51 -1.48 -27.70
C ALA A 294 -8.78 -0.12 -27.74
N GLU A 295 -9.15 0.81 -26.84
CA GLU A 295 -8.47 2.12 -26.70
C GLU A 295 -6.98 1.94 -26.37
N LEU A 296 -6.65 1.00 -25.48
CA LEU A 296 -5.26 0.70 -25.13
C LEU A 296 -4.45 0.20 -26.35
N ILE A 297 -5.02 -0.69 -27.16
CA ILE A 297 -4.40 -1.21 -28.39
C ILE A 297 -4.20 -0.08 -29.40
N GLU A 298 -5.20 0.78 -29.57
CA GLU A 298 -5.13 1.93 -30.47
C GLU A 298 -3.98 2.87 -30.08
N ARG A 299 -3.86 3.23 -28.79
CA ARG A 299 -2.78 4.10 -28.30
C ARG A 299 -1.39 3.48 -28.41
N LEU A 300 -1.27 2.16 -28.24
CA LEU A 300 -0.01 1.45 -28.39
C LEU A 300 0.37 1.21 -29.86
N GLY A 301 -0.60 1.26 -30.77
CA GLY A 301 -0.39 1.04 -32.20
C GLY A 301 -0.08 -0.43 -32.57
N HIS A 302 -0.33 -1.38 -31.67
CA HIS A 302 -0.15 -2.81 -31.94
C HIS A 302 -1.06 -3.68 -31.07
N GLU A 303 -1.36 -4.88 -31.56
CA GLU A 303 -2.17 -5.85 -30.83
C GLU A 303 -1.50 -6.34 -29.54
N LEU A 304 -2.34 -6.62 -28.54
CA LEU A 304 -1.93 -7.19 -27.26
C LEU A 304 -2.39 -8.63 -27.13
N ALA A 305 -1.48 -9.49 -26.68
CA ALA A 305 -1.81 -10.88 -26.42
C ALA A 305 -2.92 -10.98 -25.35
N PHE A 306 -3.89 -11.87 -25.56
CA PHE A 306 -4.86 -12.23 -24.51
C PHE A 306 -4.18 -12.71 -23.22
N GLN A 307 -4.88 -12.71 -22.09
CA GLN A 307 -4.29 -13.14 -20.82
C GLN A 307 -3.67 -14.55 -20.89
N GLY A 308 -2.62 -14.76 -20.10
CA GLY A 308 -2.01 -16.07 -19.86
C GLY A 308 -2.62 -16.77 -18.65
N ARG A 309 -2.01 -17.90 -18.27
CA ARG A 309 -2.34 -18.59 -17.03
C ARG A 309 -1.84 -17.75 -15.85
N ASP A 310 -2.75 -17.37 -14.95
CA ASP A 310 -2.40 -16.75 -13.67
C ASP A 310 -1.58 -17.75 -12.84
N MET A 311 -0.43 -17.31 -12.35
CA MET A 311 0.49 -18.16 -11.60
C MET A 311 0.35 -17.96 -10.08
N ARG A 312 -0.45 -17.00 -9.63
CA ARG A 312 -0.65 -16.75 -8.19
C ARG A 312 -1.25 -17.97 -7.51
N SER A 313 -0.71 -18.31 -6.35
CA SER A 313 -1.30 -19.26 -5.41
C SER A 313 -2.41 -18.58 -4.61
N PRO A 314 -3.31 -19.33 -3.96
CA PRO A 314 -4.23 -18.77 -2.97
C PRO A 314 -3.53 -18.43 -1.64
N ALA A 315 -2.24 -18.76 -1.47
CA ALA A 315 -1.52 -18.53 -0.22
C ALA A 315 -1.22 -17.04 0.00
N HIS A 316 -1.21 -16.64 1.27
CA HIS A 316 -0.77 -15.31 1.70
C HIS A 316 0.68 -15.36 2.17
N ALA A 317 1.48 -14.36 1.80
CA ALA A 317 2.85 -14.19 2.29
C ALA A 317 3.00 -12.87 3.05
N ASP A 318 3.26 -12.96 4.35
CA ASP A 318 3.54 -11.82 5.24
C ASP A 318 5.03 -11.45 5.27
N HIS A 319 5.89 -12.38 4.85
CA HIS A 319 7.34 -12.30 4.85
C HIS A 319 7.98 -12.04 6.24
N LEU A 320 7.26 -12.36 7.33
CA LEU A 320 7.77 -12.27 8.70
C LEU A 320 8.53 -13.53 9.11
N GLY A 321 9.51 -13.38 10.00
CA GLY A 321 10.37 -14.48 10.40
C GLY A 321 11.59 -14.63 9.50
N VAL A 322 12.32 -15.75 9.68
CA VAL A 322 13.51 -16.07 8.89
C VAL A 322 13.11 -16.87 7.67
N THR A 323 13.37 -16.33 6.48
CA THR A 323 13.07 -16.97 5.19
C THR A 323 14.34 -17.19 4.37
N ARG A 324 14.38 -18.26 3.56
CA ARG A 324 15.48 -18.50 2.62
C ARG A 324 15.39 -17.49 1.48
N GLN A 325 16.53 -17.00 1.00
CA GLN A 325 16.57 -16.30 -0.28
C GLN A 325 16.95 -17.25 -1.43
N LYS A 326 16.79 -16.79 -2.68
CA LYS A 326 17.31 -17.48 -3.88
C LYS A 326 18.82 -17.66 -3.83
N GLN A 327 19.52 -16.66 -3.30
CA GLN A 327 20.95 -16.61 -3.15
C GLN A 327 21.37 -17.58 -2.05
N GLU A 328 22.26 -18.50 -2.38
CA GLU A 328 22.74 -19.51 -1.45
C GLU A 328 23.38 -18.86 -0.20
N GLY A 329 23.12 -19.42 0.97
CA GLY A 329 23.63 -18.91 2.24
C GLY A 329 22.97 -17.63 2.76
N LEU A 330 22.08 -16.98 2.00
CA LEU A 330 21.41 -15.75 2.43
C LEU A 330 19.98 -15.98 2.91
N ARG A 331 19.58 -15.13 3.86
CA ARG A 331 18.27 -15.13 4.52
C ARG A 331 17.67 -13.72 4.50
N ALA A 332 16.35 -13.66 4.57
CA ALA A 332 15.64 -12.44 4.93
C ALA A 332 14.98 -12.62 6.29
N VAL A 333 15.06 -11.58 7.13
CA VAL A 333 14.45 -11.56 8.46
C VAL A 333 13.39 -10.47 8.51
N GLY A 334 12.12 -10.87 8.47
CA GLY A 334 10.99 -9.96 8.60
C GLY A 334 10.61 -9.72 10.05
N LEU A 335 10.45 -8.45 10.41
CA LEU A 335 10.17 -7.95 11.75
C LEU A 335 8.76 -7.37 11.80
N CYS A 336 7.97 -7.81 12.78
CA CYS A 336 6.66 -7.23 13.03
C CYS A 336 6.81 -5.86 13.66
N ILE A 337 6.31 -4.82 12.99
CA ILE A 337 6.24 -3.46 13.50
C ILE A 337 4.76 -3.19 13.79
N PRO A 338 4.29 -3.30 15.05
CA PRO A 338 2.88 -3.15 15.37
C PRO A 338 2.30 -1.85 14.81
N THR A 339 1.29 -1.98 13.94
CA THR A 339 0.64 -0.87 13.20
C THR A 339 1.57 -0.05 12.28
N GLY A 340 2.83 -0.43 12.13
CA GLY A 340 3.87 0.34 11.45
C GLY A 340 4.33 1.60 12.19
N ARG A 341 3.99 1.80 13.46
CA ARG A 341 4.42 2.98 14.24
C ARG A 341 5.90 2.84 14.62
N VAL A 342 6.69 3.85 14.31
CA VAL A 342 8.12 3.92 14.67
C VAL A 342 8.52 5.32 15.13
N ASN A 343 9.59 5.42 15.91
CA ASN A 343 10.23 6.68 16.31
C ASN A 343 11.65 6.81 15.68
N PRO A 344 12.37 7.92 15.87
CA PRO A 344 13.72 8.09 15.33
C PRO A 344 14.71 6.99 15.74
N ASP A 345 14.67 6.56 16.99
CA ASP A 345 15.62 5.57 17.53
C ASP A 345 15.36 4.19 16.92
N HIS A 346 14.09 3.84 16.68
CA HIS A 346 13.70 2.65 15.94
C HIS A 346 14.23 2.65 14.51
N LEU A 347 14.19 3.80 13.83
CA LEU A 347 14.71 3.94 12.46
C LEU A 347 16.24 3.85 12.42
N ASP A 348 16.93 4.49 13.38
CA ASP A 348 18.38 4.40 13.54
C ASP A 348 18.82 2.95 13.82
N GLU A 349 18.05 2.23 14.63
CA GLU A 349 18.36 0.84 14.99
C GLU A 349 18.08 -0.12 13.84
N LEU A 350 16.98 0.04 13.09
CA LEU A 350 16.75 -0.71 11.84
C LEU A 350 17.89 -0.49 10.84
N ALA A 351 18.37 0.75 10.71
CA ALA A 351 19.52 1.07 9.84
C ALA A 351 20.80 0.37 10.31
N ARG A 352 21.11 0.43 11.61
CA ARG A 352 22.28 -0.24 12.20
C ARG A 352 22.23 -1.75 11.97
N LEU A 353 21.09 -2.39 12.26
CA LEU A 353 20.93 -3.83 12.10
C LEU A 353 21.07 -4.27 10.63
N ALA A 354 20.53 -3.48 9.70
CA ALA A 354 20.69 -3.75 8.27
C ALA A 354 22.15 -3.67 7.81
N GLU A 355 22.95 -2.76 8.36
CA GLU A 355 24.38 -2.62 8.05
C GLU A 355 25.24 -3.73 8.68
N ILE A 356 24.94 -4.13 9.91
CA ILE A 356 25.73 -5.14 10.65
C ILE A 356 25.42 -6.56 10.17
N TYR A 357 24.14 -6.89 10.00
CA TYR A 357 23.72 -8.25 9.71
C TYR A 357 23.40 -8.49 8.23
N GLY A 358 23.06 -7.45 7.47
CA GLY A 358 22.74 -7.54 6.05
C GLY A 358 23.72 -6.75 5.18
N ASN A 359 23.21 -6.07 4.15
CA ASN A 359 23.98 -5.20 3.26
C ASN A 359 23.48 -3.74 3.27
N GLY A 360 22.87 -3.30 4.38
CA GLY A 360 22.30 -1.97 4.53
C GLY A 360 20.97 -1.76 3.80
N GLU A 361 20.35 -2.79 3.25
CA GLU A 361 18.99 -2.72 2.68
C GLU A 361 17.92 -2.95 3.74
N ILE A 362 16.79 -2.26 3.58
CA ILE A 362 15.56 -2.50 4.33
C ILE A 362 14.41 -2.58 3.33
N ARG A 363 13.46 -3.48 3.55
CA ARG A 363 12.24 -3.62 2.73
C ARG A 363 11.01 -3.38 3.59
N LEU A 364 10.13 -2.48 3.16
CA LEU A 364 8.85 -2.20 3.83
C LEU A 364 7.72 -3.02 3.21
N THR A 365 6.77 -3.48 4.02
CA THR A 365 5.65 -4.31 3.56
C THR A 365 4.33 -3.55 3.53
N THR A 366 3.37 -4.06 2.76
CA THR A 366 1.98 -3.55 2.73
C THR A 366 1.24 -3.82 4.04
N ALA A 367 1.71 -4.78 4.83
CA ALA A 367 1.27 -5.05 6.21
C ALA A 367 1.98 -4.16 7.25
N GLN A 368 2.63 -3.07 6.82
CA GLN A 368 3.27 -2.08 7.68
C GLN A 368 4.49 -2.58 8.47
N ASN A 369 5.13 -3.65 8.00
CA ASN A 369 6.30 -4.26 8.63
C ASN A 369 7.60 -3.90 7.90
N ALA A 370 8.74 -4.30 8.47
CA ALA A 370 10.07 -4.11 7.90
C ALA A 370 10.80 -5.46 7.76
N ILE A 371 11.69 -5.57 6.77
CA ILE A 371 12.50 -6.75 6.52
C ILE A 371 13.96 -6.34 6.35
N ILE A 372 14.86 -7.07 7.00
CA ILE A 372 16.30 -7.01 6.75
C ILE A 372 16.66 -8.19 5.83
N PRO A 373 16.87 -7.93 4.52
CA PRO A 373 17.31 -8.96 3.58
C PRO A 373 18.83 -9.17 3.64
N ASN A 374 19.29 -10.18 2.90
CA ASN A 374 20.70 -10.43 2.60
C ASN A 374 21.53 -10.73 3.87
N VAL A 375 20.89 -11.34 4.87
CA VAL A 375 21.53 -11.75 6.12
C VAL A 375 22.22 -13.10 5.89
N PRO A 376 23.55 -13.21 6.07
CA PRO A 376 24.22 -14.50 6.03
C PRO A 376 23.61 -15.47 7.04
N ALA A 377 23.42 -16.73 6.66
CA ALA A 377 22.76 -17.74 7.49
C ALA A 377 23.37 -17.85 8.90
N ASP A 378 24.70 -17.76 9.00
CA ASP A 378 25.43 -17.84 10.27
C ASP A 378 25.27 -16.59 11.14
N SER A 379 24.92 -15.45 10.54
CA SER A 379 24.66 -14.18 11.23
C SER A 379 23.23 -14.07 11.78
N VAL A 380 22.30 -14.93 11.33
CA VAL A 380 20.90 -14.90 11.78
C VAL A 380 20.78 -15.07 13.29
N GLY A 381 21.58 -15.95 13.90
CA GLY A 381 21.56 -16.16 15.34
C GLY A 381 21.89 -14.89 16.12
N GLY A 382 22.88 -14.11 15.65
CA GLY A 382 23.23 -12.82 16.23
C GLY A 382 22.11 -11.80 16.10
N LEU A 383 21.53 -11.66 14.90
CA LEU A 383 20.40 -10.75 14.67
C LEU A 383 19.21 -11.09 15.58
N LEU A 384 18.85 -12.37 15.68
CA LEU A 384 17.73 -12.82 16.53
C LEU A 384 17.96 -12.58 18.03
N ALA A 385 19.20 -12.36 18.47
CA ALA A 385 19.56 -12.07 19.85
C ALA A 385 19.54 -10.57 20.19
N GLU A 386 19.40 -9.69 19.20
CA GLU A 386 19.40 -8.24 19.41
C GLU A 386 18.21 -7.79 20.29
N PRO A 387 18.43 -6.94 21.31
CA PRO A 387 17.37 -6.51 22.22
C PRO A 387 16.18 -5.86 21.51
N PHE A 388 16.42 -5.17 20.40
CA PHE A 388 15.42 -4.52 19.56
C PHE A 388 14.32 -5.49 19.07
N LEU A 389 14.66 -6.76 18.81
CA LEU A 389 13.72 -7.76 18.33
C LEU A 389 12.76 -8.26 19.42
N LYS A 390 12.94 -7.85 20.68
CA LYS A 390 11.93 -8.06 21.73
C LYS A 390 10.71 -7.16 21.52
N GLU A 391 10.94 -5.94 21.03
CA GLU A 391 9.88 -5.00 20.67
C GLU A 391 9.33 -5.34 19.27
N PHE A 392 10.21 -5.56 18.29
CA PHE A 392 9.83 -5.90 16.92
C PHE A 392 10.15 -7.33 16.57
N SER A 393 9.30 -8.24 17.05
CA SER A 393 9.53 -9.67 16.97
C SER A 393 9.40 -10.21 15.53
N PRO A 394 10.29 -11.12 15.11
CA PRO A 394 10.10 -11.91 13.89
C PRO A 394 9.07 -13.04 14.06
N ARG A 395 8.64 -13.30 15.30
CA ARG A 395 7.64 -14.32 15.67
C ARG A 395 6.59 -13.69 16.60
N PRO A 396 5.79 -12.73 16.10
CA PRO A 396 4.72 -12.10 16.89
C PRO A 396 3.58 -13.10 17.14
N SER A 397 2.63 -12.72 18.00
CA SER A 397 1.41 -13.52 18.18
C SER A 397 0.61 -13.64 16.87
N PRO A 398 -0.20 -14.70 16.68
CA PRO A 398 -1.01 -14.87 15.48
C PRO A 398 -1.99 -13.72 15.20
N PHE A 399 -2.41 -13.00 16.25
CA PHE A 399 -3.33 -11.87 16.17
C PHE A 399 -2.63 -10.55 15.83
N LEU A 400 -1.31 -10.48 16.02
CA LEU A 400 -0.50 -9.31 15.71
C LEU A 400 0.20 -9.44 14.34
N ARG A 401 0.55 -10.66 13.93
CA ARG A 401 1.38 -10.96 12.74
C ARG A 401 0.90 -10.29 11.45
N ASN A 402 -0.40 -10.35 11.19
CA ASN A 402 -1.05 -9.79 10.00
C ASN A 402 -2.03 -8.67 10.36
N MET A 403 -1.77 -7.99 11.48
CA MET A 403 -2.58 -6.85 11.89
C MET A 403 -2.16 -5.59 11.12
N VAL A 404 -3.15 -4.91 10.57
CA VAL A 404 -2.97 -3.63 9.87
C VAL A 404 -3.90 -2.60 10.48
N ALA A 405 -3.38 -1.42 10.76
CA ALA A 405 -4.18 -0.32 11.28
C ALA A 405 -3.87 0.98 10.54
N CYS A 406 -4.93 1.66 10.11
CA CYS A 406 -4.80 3.02 9.62
C CYS A 406 -4.37 3.98 10.74
N VAL A 407 -4.14 5.24 10.41
CA VAL A 407 -3.61 6.25 11.35
C VAL A 407 -4.58 6.62 12.48
N GLY A 408 -5.89 6.53 12.27
CA GLY A 408 -6.88 6.87 13.29
C GLY A 408 -7.00 8.38 13.59
N THR A 409 -7.77 8.72 14.62
CA THR A 409 -8.04 10.12 15.04
C THR A 409 -6.81 10.86 15.54
N GLU A 410 -5.72 10.16 15.89
CA GLU A 410 -4.49 10.78 16.37
C GLU A 410 -3.94 11.80 15.35
N TYR A 411 -3.97 11.48 14.05
CA TYR A 411 -3.47 12.38 13.00
C TYR A 411 -4.35 12.49 11.74
N CYS A 412 -5.39 11.67 11.57
CA CYS A 412 -6.17 11.68 10.33
C CYS A 412 -7.36 12.65 10.37
N ASN A 413 -7.46 13.54 9.37
CA ASN A 413 -8.59 14.46 9.22
C ASN A 413 -9.94 13.76 8.95
N LEU A 414 -9.94 12.49 8.53
CA LEU A 414 -11.14 11.74 8.15
C LEU A 414 -11.53 10.68 9.20
N ALA A 415 -10.65 10.36 10.15
CA ALA A 415 -10.91 9.30 11.09
C ALA A 415 -12.00 9.71 12.09
N LEU A 416 -12.83 8.74 12.46
CA LEU A 416 -13.91 8.88 13.43
C LEU A 416 -13.53 8.28 14.79
N ILE A 417 -12.62 7.30 14.80
CA ILE A 417 -12.12 6.65 16.02
C ILE A 417 -10.59 6.56 16.01
N GLU A 418 -10.01 6.34 17.20
CA GLU A 418 -8.63 5.87 17.35
C GLU A 418 -8.53 4.45 16.77
N THR A 419 -7.40 4.08 16.15
CA THR A 419 -7.22 2.73 15.61
C THR A 419 -5.91 2.04 15.99
N LYS A 420 -4.79 2.75 16.15
CA LYS A 420 -3.49 2.11 16.30
C LYS A 420 -3.33 1.49 17.68
N SER A 421 -3.59 2.24 18.76
CA SER A 421 -3.47 1.68 20.11
C SER A 421 -4.55 0.62 20.33
N ARG A 422 -5.78 0.88 19.89
CA ARG A 422 -6.88 -0.09 19.99
C ARG A 422 -6.60 -1.41 19.28
N ALA A 423 -5.96 -1.39 18.11
CA ALA A 423 -5.63 -2.61 17.38
C ALA A 423 -4.60 -3.47 18.13
N VAL A 424 -3.61 -2.83 18.77
CA VAL A 424 -2.62 -3.52 19.62
C VAL A 424 -3.30 -4.10 20.86
N GLU A 425 -4.06 -3.28 21.60
CA GLU A 425 -4.79 -3.68 22.81
C GLU A 425 -5.72 -4.88 22.54
N LEU A 426 -6.48 -4.84 21.42
CA LEU A 426 -7.33 -5.97 21.04
C LEU A 426 -6.50 -7.22 20.72
N SER A 427 -5.40 -7.08 19.99
CA SER A 427 -4.56 -8.22 19.60
C SER A 427 -3.95 -8.92 20.82
N GLU A 428 -3.55 -8.15 21.83
CA GLU A 428 -3.06 -8.66 23.11
C GLU A 428 -4.18 -9.36 23.90
N ALA A 429 -5.36 -8.75 23.99
CA ALA A 429 -6.51 -9.35 24.67
C ALA A 429 -6.96 -10.67 24.00
N LEU A 430 -6.95 -10.73 22.67
CA LEU A 430 -7.23 -11.95 21.91
C LEU A 430 -6.18 -13.02 22.16
N HIS A 431 -4.90 -12.65 22.21
CA HIS A 431 -3.83 -13.60 22.52
C HIS A 431 -3.98 -14.21 23.93
N GLN A 432 -4.35 -13.40 24.92
CA GLN A 432 -4.61 -13.88 26.28
C GLN A 432 -5.82 -14.82 26.34
N LYS A 433 -6.88 -14.54 25.58
CA LYS A 433 -8.11 -15.34 25.56
C LYS A 433 -8.00 -16.63 24.77
N LEU A 434 -7.47 -16.56 23.55
CA LEU A 434 -7.45 -17.67 22.58
C LEU A 434 -6.11 -18.41 22.54
N GLY A 435 -5.09 -17.89 23.23
CA GLY A 435 -3.76 -18.46 23.27
C GLY A 435 -2.91 -18.17 22.02
N ALA A 436 -1.81 -18.91 21.88
CA ALA A 436 -0.90 -18.81 20.74
C ALA A 436 -1.28 -19.73 19.57
N SER A 437 -2.32 -20.54 19.72
CA SER A 437 -2.65 -21.63 18.81
C SER A 437 -3.50 -21.18 17.62
N GLY A 438 -3.32 -21.88 16.49
CA GLY A 438 -4.08 -21.68 15.26
C GLY A 438 -3.36 -20.81 14.22
N ASN A 439 -3.86 -20.87 13.00
CA ASN A 439 -3.29 -20.12 11.89
C ASN A 439 -3.47 -18.60 12.10
N PRO A 440 -2.45 -17.79 11.78
CA PRO A 440 -2.56 -16.34 11.79
C PRO A 440 -3.70 -15.86 10.90
N LEU A 441 -4.46 -14.88 11.40
CA LEU A 441 -5.54 -14.22 10.66
C LEU A 441 -5.10 -12.83 10.27
N THR A 442 -5.53 -12.36 9.10
CA THR A 442 -5.45 -10.95 8.73
C THR A 442 -6.50 -10.17 9.52
N ILE A 443 -6.05 -9.17 10.30
CA ILE A 443 -6.91 -8.39 11.20
C ILE A 443 -6.74 -6.90 10.90
N HIS A 444 -7.72 -6.30 10.24
CA HIS A 444 -7.53 -4.98 9.62
C HIS A 444 -8.44 -3.90 10.19
N TRP A 445 -7.87 -2.76 10.56
CA TRP A 445 -8.55 -1.63 11.20
C TRP A 445 -8.57 -0.39 10.32
N SER A 446 -9.77 0.14 10.08
CA SER A 446 -10.01 1.41 9.40
C SER A 446 -10.85 2.33 10.26
N GLY A 447 -10.32 3.50 10.62
CA GLY A 447 -11.01 4.45 11.49
C GLY A 447 -12.15 5.23 10.84
N CYS A 448 -12.43 5.00 9.55
CA CYS A 448 -13.56 5.56 8.81
C CYS A 448 -13.83 4.79 7.49
N PRO A 449 -14.93 5.10 6.76
CA PRO A 449 -15.28 4.45 5.49
C PRO A 449 -14.27 4.61 4.35
N ALA A 450 -13.25 5.47 4.50
CA ALA A 450 -12.18 5.57 3.50
C ALA A 450 -11.34 4.28 3.37
N GLY A 451 -11.40 3.39 4.38
CA GLY A 451 -10.87 2.03 4.27
C GLY A 451 -9.36 1.92 4.09
N CYS A 452 -8.57 2.91 4.55
CA CYS A 452 -7.11 2.91 4.35
C CYS A 452 -6.37 1.72 4.99
N GLY A 453 -6.99 1.05 5.97
CA GLY A 453 -6.47 -0.19 6.57
C GLY A 453 -6.95 -1.46 5.86
N ASN A 454 -7.69 -1.35 4.75
CA ASN A 454 -8.18 -2.48 3.95
C ASN A 454 -9.05 -3.50 4.72
N HIS A 455 -9.98 -3.01 5.56
CA HIS A 455 -10.82 -3.86 6.42
C HIS A 455 -11.64 -4.91 5.66
N GLN A 456 -12.16 -4.60 4.47
CA GLN A 456 -12.94 -5.57 3.67
C GLN A 456 -12.07 -6.63 2.96
N ALA A 457 -10.74 -6.51 2.98
CA ALA A 457 -9.84 -7.49 2.37
C ALA A 457 -9.28 -8.49 3.39
N ALA A 458 -9.69 -8.39 4.66
CA ALA A 458 -9.17 -9.19 5.75
C ALA A 458 -10.12 -10.34 6.13
N ASP A 459 -9.55 -11.36 6.77
CA ASP A 459 -10.30 -12.42 7.44
C ASP A 459 -11.25 -11.80 8.44
N ILE A 460 -10.76 -10.84 9.25
CA ILE A 460 -11.55 -10.03 10.20
C ILE A 460 -11.22 -8.54 10.00
N GLY A 461 -12.25 -7.75 9.68
CA GLY A 461 -12.12 -6.31 9.41
C GLY A 461 -12.92 -5.43 10.36
N PHE A 462 -12.40 -4.25 10.68
CA PHE A 462 -13.07 -3.25 11.51
C PHE A 462 -13.21 -1.92 10.78
N ARG A 463 -14.44 -1.42 10.65
CA ARG A 463 -14.74 -0.07 10.18
C ARG A 463 -15.27 0.78 11.33
N GLY A 464 -14.47 1.74 11.77
CA GLY A 464 -14.79 2.64 12.86
C GLY A 464 -15.75 3.76 12.50
N PHE A 465 -16.64 4.08 13.44
CA PHE A 465 -17.57 5.21 13.38
C PHE A 465 -18.00 5.63 14.79
N LYS A 466 -18.75 6.74 14.89
CA LYS A 466 -19.35 7.18 16.16
C LYS A 466 -20.80 6.66 16.24
N ALA A 467 -21.14 6.00 17.34
CA ALA A 467 -22.50 5.54 17.63
C ALA A 467 -23.08 6.30 18.83
N ARG A 468 -24.41 6.38 18.94
CA ARG A 468 -25.08 6.91 20.13
C ARG A 468 -25.77 5.77 20.87
N LEU A 469 -25.28 5.44 22.06
CA LEU A 469 -25.83 4.39 22.92
C LEU A 469 -26.18 5.01 24.27
N GLU A 470 -27.40 4.76 24.77
CA GLU A 470 -27.89 5.30 26.04
C GLU A 470 -27.70 6.83 26.16
N GLY A 471 -27.90 7.55 25.05
CA GLY A 471 -27.74 9.01 24.98
C GLY A 471 -26.28 9.50 24.91
N LYS A 472 -25.27 8.64 25.05
CA LYS A 472 -23.84 9.00 24.98
C LYS A 472 -23.26 8.68 23.61
N LEU A 473 -22.39 9.56 23.11
CA LEU A 473 -21.61 9.31 21.89
C LEU A 473 -20.42 8.41 22.25
N VAL A 474 -20.29 7.28 21.57
CA VAL A 474 -19.24 6.28 21.81
C VAL A 474 -18.53 5.91 20.52
N ASP A 475 -17.29 5.44 20.64
CA ASP A 475 -16.59 4.78 19.54
C ASP A 475 -17.19 3.39 19.30
N ALA A 476 -17.48 3.08 18.05
CA ALA A 476 -17.98 1.77 17.64
C ALA A 476 -17.30 1.31 16.34
N VAL A 477 -17.38 0.01 16.09
CA VAL A 477 -16.92 -0.63 14.86
C VAL A 477 -18.02 -1.47 14.25
N ALA A 478 -18.09 -1.46 12.93
CA ALA A 478 -18.74 -2.53 12.16
C ALA A 478 -17.68 -3.61 11.94
N ILE A 479 -18.05 -4.88 12.18
CA ILE A 479 -17.16 -6.03 12.04
C ILE A 479 -17.48 -6.74 10.73
N TYR A 480 -16.42 -6.97 9.94
CA TYR A 480 -16.44 -7.69 8.69
C TYR A 480 -15.76 -9.04 8.85
N ALA A 481 -16.21 -10.06 8.15
CA ALA A 481 -15.56 -11.37 8.11
C ALA A 481 -15.51 -11.97 6.71
N GLY A 482 -14.53 -12.85 6.46
CA GLY A 482 -14.47 -13.66 5.25
C GLY A 482 -13.86 -12.99 4.02
N GLY A 483 -13.20 -11.84 4.18
CA GLY A 483 -12.44 -11.23 3.10
C GLY A 483 -11.27 -12.11 2.68
N GLN A 484 -11.02 -12.19 1.38
CA GLN A 484 -9.91 -12.97 0.80
C GLN A 484 -9.16 -12.13 -0.22
N THR A 485 -7.85 -12.40 -0.32
CA THR A 485 -6.96 -11.72 -1.27
C THR A 485 -6.41 -12.72 -2.29
N GLY A 486 -5.84 -12.20 -3.38
CA GLY A 486 -5.21 -13.05 -4.39
C GLY A 486 -6.11 -13.42 -5.58
N PRO A 487 -5.93 -14.62 -6.19
CA PRO A 487 -6.62 -14.97 -7.43
C PRO A 487 -8.13 -15.16 -7.25
N HIS A 488 -8.60 -15.46 -6.02
CA HIS A 488 -10.02 -15.64 -5.67
C HIS A 488 -10.51 -14.56 -4.71
N ALA A 489 -9.99 -13.34 -4.85
CA ALA A 489 -10.30 -12.26 -3.93
C ALA A 489 -11.81 -11.99 -3.82
N VAL A 490 -12.30 -11.89 -2.59
CA VAL A 490 -13.68 -11.53 -2.26
C VAL A 490 -13.70 -10.51 -1.13
N ALA A 491 -14.70 -9.64 -1.15
CA ALA A 491 -14.92 -8.69 -0.08
C ALA A 491 -15.43 -9.42 1.17
N GLY A 492 -14.94 -9.05 2.35
CA GLY A 492 -15.53 -9.44 3.61
C GLY A 492 -16.93 -8.87 3.76
N GLU A 493 -17.82 -9.66 4.36
CA GLU A 493 -19.21 -9.31 4.61
C GLU A 493 -19.33 -8.63 5.98
N GLU A 494 -20.17 -7.61 6.08
CA GLU A 494 -20.47 -6.97 7.36
C GLU A 494 -21.37 -7.91 8.18
N ILE A 495 -20.82 -8.51 9.23
CA ILE A 495 -21.54 -9.49 10.06
C ILE A 495 -22.12 -8.88 11.34
N LEU A 496 -21.58 -7.75 11.79
CA LEU A 496 -22.08 -6.99 12.94
C LEU A 496 -21.98 -5.49 12.63
N GLU A 497 -23.13 -4.81 12.65
CA GLU A 497 -23.22 -3.41 12.24
C GLU A 497 -22.62 -2.44 13.29
N THR A 498 -22.93 -2.64 14.57
CA THR A 498 -22.51 -1.73 15.65
C THR A 498 -22.02 -2.50 16.88
N VAL A 499 -20.69 -2.52 17.07
CA VAL A 499 -20.05 -3.05 18.28
C VAL A 499 -19.31 -1.92 19.00
N PRO A 500 -19.69 -1.56 20.24
CA PRO A 500 -18.99 -0.52 20.99
C PRO A 500 -17.54 -0.92 21.26
N CYS A 501 -16.62 0.04 21.18
CA CYS A 501 -15.20 -0.14 21.51
C CYS A 501 -14.96 0.00 23.03
N ASN A 502 -15.63 -0.84 23.82
CA ASN A 502 -15.49 -0.95 25.27
C ASN A 502 -14.85 -2.30 25.66
N ASP A 503 -14.79 -2.59 26.96
CA ASP A 503 -14.14 -3.78 27.52
C ASP A 503 -14.77 -5.12 27.05
N HIS A 504 -15.95 -5.10 26.43
CA HIS A 504 -16.59 -6.28 25.86
C HIS A 504 -16.14 -6.58 24.43
N LEU A 505 -15.51 -5.65 23.72
CA LEU A 505 -15.08 -5.85 22.34
C LEU A 505 -14.19 -7.11 22.16
N PRO A 506 -13.18 -7.38 23.02
CA PRO A 506 -12.37 -8.59 22.89
C PRO A 506 -13.17 -9.89 22.98
N GLU A 507 -14.21 -9.92 23.83
CA GLU A 507 -15.09 -11.09 23.98
C GLU A 507 -15.93 -11.32 22.72
N VAL A 508 -16.48 -10.25 22.15
CA VAL A 508 -17.24 -10.33 20.89
C VAL A 508 -16.35 -10.82 19.76
N VAL A 509 -15.15 -10.27 19.62
CA VAL A 509 -14.23 -10.63 18.53
C VAL A 509 -13.70 -12.06 18.71
N ALA A 510 -13.44 -12.51 19.94
CA ALA A 510 -13.02 -13.89 20.19
C ALA A 510 -14.06 -14.89 19.67
N LYS A 511 -15.35 -14.67 19.96
CA LYS A 511 -16.45 -15.50 19.47
C LYS A 511 -16.58 -15.47 17.94
N VAL A 512 -16.38 -14.30 17.33
CA VAL A 512 -16.36 -14.18 15.87
C VAL A 512 -15.23 -15.02 15.28
N ILE A 513 -14.02 -14.95 15.87
CA ILE A 513 -12.85 -15.71 15.40
C ILE A 513 -13.07 -17.22 15.55
N GLU A 514 -13.62 -17.68 16.68
CA GLU A 514 -13.91 -19.09 16.91
C GLU A 514 -14.91 -19.63 15.89
N SER A 515 -16.03 -18.92 15.67
CA SER A 515 -17.02 -19.27 14.65
C SER A 515 -16.42 -19.26 13.24
N TYR A 516 -15.62 -18.24 12.92
CA TYR A 516 -14.98 -18.12 11.61
C TYR A 516 -14.01 -19.28 11.34
N ARG A 517 -13.18 -19.66 12.32
CA ARG A 517 -12.26 -20.80 12.22
C ARG A 517 -13.01 -22.11 12.01
N PHE A 518 -14.09 -22.33 12.78
CA PHE A 518 -14.92 -23.52 12.63
C PHE A 518 -15.52 -23.64 11.22
N GLU A 519 -16.07 -22.54 10.68
CA GLU A 519 -16.61 -22.54 9.32
C GLU A 519 -15.53 -22.79 8.25
N LYS A 520 -14.33 -22.23 8.44
CA LYS A 520 -13.20 -22.42 7.52
C LYS A 520 -12.74 -23.87 7.49
N GLU A 521 -12.53 -24.47 8.67
CA GLU A 521 -12.17 -25.89 8.81
C GLU A 521 -13.25 -26.81 8.21
N ALA A 522 -14.52 -26.53 8.44
CA ALA A 522 -15.64 -27.29 7.88
C ALA A 522 -15.68 -27.23 6.34
N LYS A 523 -15.43 -26.05 5.74
CA LYS A 523 -15.35 -25.87 4.28
C LYS A 523 -14.15 -26.61 3.68
N GLU A 524 -12.99 -26.55 4.34
CA GLU A 524 -11.80 -27.30 3.92
C GLU A 524 -12.04 -28.81 3.95
N HIS A 525 -12.70 -29.33 5.01
CA HIS A 525 -13.06 -30.75 5.11
C HIS A 525 -14.11 -31.17 4.06
N ALA A 526 -15.11 -30.33 3.81
CA ALA A 526 -16.13 -30.60 2.79
C ALA A 526 -15.52 -30.65 1.38
N GLY A 527 -14.60 -29.73 1.05
CA GLY A 527 -13.89 -29.72 -0.24
C GLY A 527 -13.00 -30.95 -0.47
N LEU A 528 -12.40 -31.49 0.60
CA LEU A 528 -11.62 -32.73 0.54
C LEU A 528 -12.51 -33.99 0.37
N SER A 529 -13.79 -33.92 0.74
CA SER A 529 -14.75 -35.02 0.64
C SER A 529 -15.52 -35.08 -0.68
N ASP A 530 -15.33 -34.11 -1.58
CA ASP A 530 -15.93 -34.11 -2.92
C ASP A 530 -15.17 -35.07 -3.86
N PRO A 531 -15.80 -36.14 -4.37
CA PRO A 531 -15.14 -37.12 -5.23
C PRO A 531 -14.64 -36.54 -6.57
N LEU A 532 -15.03 -35.33 -6.95
CA LEU A 532 -14.48 -34.62 -8.13
C LEU A 532 -13.21 -33.82 -7.84
N PHE A 533 -12.89 -33.55 -6.56
CA PHE A 533 -11.70 -32.78 -6.13
C PHE A 533 -10.46 -33.65 -5.84
N THR A 534 -10.63 -34.97 -5.72
CA THR A 534 -9.54 -35.90 -5.31
C THR A 534 -8.48 -36.18 -6.37
N ALA A 535 -8.59 -35.62 -7.58
CA ALA A 535 -7.63 -35.88 -8.67
C ALA A 535 -6.59 -34.76 -8.93
N ALA A 536 -6.68 -33.57 -8.30
CA ALA A 536 -5.84 -32.44 -8.70
C ALA A 536 -4.83 -31.90 -7.66
N ASP A 537 -5.03 -32.06 -6.34
CA ASP A 537 -4.27 -31.27 -5.34
C ASP A 537 -3.47 -32.06 -4.27
N THR A 538 -3.26 -33.38 -4.42
CA THR A 538 -2.48 -34.16 -3.44
C THR A 538 -0.95 -33.95 -3.48
N ALA A 539 -0.44 -32.96 -4.23
CA ALA A 539 1.01 -32.68 -4.28
C ALA A 539 1.51 -31.56 -3.35
N GLY A 540 0.63 -30.86 -2.62
CA GLY A 540 1.00 -29.60 -1.94
C GLY A 540 1.01 -29.56 -0.40
N LEU A 541 0.44 -30.56 0.30
CA LEU A 541 0.13 -30.42 1.74
C LEU A 541 1.07 -31.17 2.70
N ALA A 542 2.18 -31.73 2.23
CA ALA A 542 3.15 -32.45 3.06
C ALA A 542 4.39 -31.60 3.40
N SER A 543 4.22 -30.51 4.14
CA SER A 543 5.34 -29.87 4.85
C SER A 543 4.90 -29.11 6.10
N TRP A 544 4.27 -29.81 7.03
CA TRP A 544 4.18 -29.38 8.43
C TRP A 544 4.86 -30.45 9.30
N HIS A 545 6.03 -30.10 9.82
CA HIS A 545 6.84 -30.96 10.68
C HIS A 545 6.09 -31.33 11.97
N SER A 546 5.83 -32.62 12.17
CA SER A 546 5.69 -33.18 13.52
C SER A 546 7.05 -33.20 14.22
N PRO A 547 7.17 -32.80 15.49
CA PRO A 547 8.39 -33.02 16.25
C PRO A 547 8.55 -34.52 16.50
N ARG A 548 9.63 -35.13 16.00
CA ARG A 548 10.03 -36.47 16.41
C ARG A 548 10.49 -36.43 17.88
N PRO A 549 10.07 -37.37 18.74
CA PRO A 549 10.52 -37.41 20.13
C PRO A 549 12.01 -37.73 20.22
N ILE A 550 12.67 -37.03 21.12
CA ILE A 550 14.07 -37.24 21.51
C ILE A 550 14.16 -38.60 22.20
N ALA A 551 14.96 -39.50 21.65
CA ALA A 551 15.25 -40.78 22.29
C ALA A 551 16.10 -40.57 23.54
N SER A 552 15.57 -41.01 24.68
CA SER A 552 16.26 -41.09 25.96
C SER A 552 17.40 -42.11 25.89
N SER A 553 18.62 -41.67 26.21
CA SER A 553 19.74 -42.56 26.48
C SER A 553 19.58 -43.22 27.86
N GLU A 554 19.23 -44.51 27.88
CA GLU A 554 19.45 -45.35 29.07
C GLU A 554 20.78 -46.09 28.93
N ARG A 555 21.61 -45.95 29.97
CA ARG A 555 22.73 -46.84 30.26
C ARG A 555 22.19 -48.17 30.74
N ALA A 556 22.78 -49.29 30.33
CA ALA A 556 23.25 -50.34 31.24
C ALA A 556 23.99 -51.47 30.50
N ASN A 557 25.21 -51.74 30.98
CA ASN A 557 26.12 -52.87 30.77
C ASN A 557 27.24 -52.70 29.75
#